data_AF-A0A9X8E144-F1
#
_entry.id   AF-A0A9X8E144-F1
#
_cell.length_a   1.000
_cell.length_b   1.000
_cell.length_c   1.000
_cell.angle_alpha   90.00
_cell.angle_beta   90.00
_cell.angle_gamma   90.00
#
_symmetry.space_group_name_H-M   'P 1'
#
loop_
_entity.id
_entity.type
_entity.pdbx_description
1 polymer ?
#
loop_
_entity_poly.entity_id
_entity_poly.type
_entity_poly.pdbx_seq_one_letter_code
_entity_poly.pdbx_strand_id
1 'polypeptide(L)'
;RVRFRWANVANARTYTLTLPFAHLCKVIATDSGFVQRPSAVPATDWTLNPLERVEMVCDFTSVPPGTTFDIVDKPFQESAYVYDGRVMRVQIEQVAPENQRQVSHVPDTLVAWKSLRQLHIDTLGMTRQVTLGELMDGHGCSTHLYLKEHGMVKDTTTIKSTLHCTLGKVEKWEFINPTADPHPFHWHLVNAQCGETEATINTNELKDVVAIPARPDGGVALVCYVACTPDEFLAVHSTRPAHSFGFDVLEDPYLAHCHIMEHGENQMMAWFQLTAKDVDN
;
A
#
# COMPACT_ATOMS: atom_id res chain seq x y z
N ARG A 1 27.02 -1.26 4.15
CA ARG A 1 25.64 -0.86 3.82
C ARG A 1 24.94 -1.99 3.07
N VAL A 2 23.67 -2.22 3.38
CA VAL A 2 22.82 -3.22 2.71
C VAL A 2 21.50 -2.54 2.36
N ARG A 3 20.99 -2.76 1.15
CA ARG A 3 19.63 -2.38 0.75
C ARG A 3 18.74 -3.62 0.90
N PHE A 4 17.86 -3.62 1.89
CA PHE A 4 16.86 -4.67 2.06
C PHE A 4 15.61 -4.31 1.26
N ARG A 5 15.02 -5.30 0.59
CA ARG A 5 13.73 -5.22 -0.09
C ARG A 5 12.78 -6.19 0.60
N TRP A 6 11.91 -5.64 1.43
CA TRP A 6 10.89 -6.41 2.14
C TRP A 6 9.64 -6.46 1.28
N ALA A 7 9.06 -7.64 1.16
CA ALA A 7 7.80 -7.86 0.48
C ALA A 7 7.00 -8.89 1.26
N ASN A 8 5.76 -8.57 1.62
CA ASN A 8 4.87 -9.55 2.22
C ASN A 8 4.11 -10.30 1.12
N VAL A 9 4.49 -11.55 0.93
CA VAL A 9 3.88 -12.49 -0.05
C VAL A 9 3.06 -13.59 0.63
N ALA A 10 2.72 -13.43 1.92
CA ALA A 10 1.83 -14.35 2.61
C ALA A 10 0.39 -14.14 2.14
N ASN A 11 -0.41 -15.21 2.16
CA ASN A 11 -1.83 -15.14 1.78
C ASN A 11 -2.62 -14.12 2.58
N ALA A 12 -2.55 -14.18 3.92
CA ALA A 12 -3.34 -13.35 4.83
C ALA A 12 -2.53 -12.70 5.96
N ARG A 13 -1.32 -13.19 6.22
CA ARG A 13 -0.56 -12.81 7.42
C ARG A 13 -0.04 -11.39 7.29
N THR A 14 -0.46 -10.51 8.18
CA THR A 14 0.25 -9.26 8.47
C THR A 14 1.40 -9.54 9.44
N TYR A 15 2.60 -9.05 9.10
CA TYR A 15 3.76 -9.13 9.99
C TYR A 15 3.86 -7.87 10.83
N THR A 16 4.04 -8.01 12.14
CA THR A 16 4.33 -6.92 13.08
C THR A 16 5.74 -7.12 13.63
N LEU A 17 6.71 -6.53 12.95
CA LEU A 17 8.12 -6.87 13.14
C LEU A 17 8.80 -6.00 14.20
N THR A 18 9.63 -6.64 15.01
CA THR A 18 10.70 -5.98 15.76
C THR A 18 11.99 -6.04 14.93
N LEU A 19 12.56 -4.87 14.67
CA LEU A 19 13.81 -4.68 13.92
C LEU A 19 14.89 -4.10 14.85
N PRO A 20 15.73 -4.92 15.50
CA PRO A 20 16.73 -4.46 16.47
C PRO A 20 17.77 -3.50 15.89
N PHE A 21 17.93 -3.49 14.56
CA PHE A 21 18.86 -2.64 13.83
C PHE A 21 18.18 -1.47 13.11
N ALA A 22 16.90 -1.17 13.39
CA ALA A 22 16.15 -0.11 12.70
C ALA A 22 16.83 1.26 12.75
N HIS A 23 17.53 1.57 13.84
CA HIS A 23 18.30 2.81 14.02
C HIS A 23 19.45 2.98 13.01
N LEU A 24 19.87 1.90 12.35
CA LEU A 24 20.88 1.91 11.29
C LEU A 24 20.26 2.14 9.90
N CYS A 25 18.93 2.17 9.79
CA CYS A 25 18.20 2.10 8.54
C CYS A 25 17.43 3.38 8.23
N LYS A 26 17.22 3.62 6.94
CA LYS A 26 16.23 4.58 6.43
C LYS A 26 15.37 3.90 5.37
N VAL A 27 14.05 4.09 5.43
CA VAL A 27 13.15 3.74 4.31
C VAL A 27 13.50 4.63 3.12
N ILE A 28 13.63 4.03 1.95
CA ILE A 28 13.94 4.74 0.70
C ILE A 28 12.89 4.51 -0.39
N ALA A 29 12.12 3.42 -0.33
CA ALA A 29 11.05 3.15 -1.27
C ALA A 29 9.93 2.35 -0.61
N THR A 30 8.74 2.46 -1.17
CA THR A 30 7.56 1.65 -0.83
C THR A 30 7.00 1.02 -2.11
N ASP A 31 5.72 0.66 -2.12
CA ASP A 31 5.09 -0.12 -3.18
C ASP A 31 5.34 0.42 -4.59
N SER A 32 5.20 1.74 -4.78
CA SER A 32 5.28 2.39 -6.09
C SER A 32 6.59 3.15 -6.31
N GLY A 33 7.68 2.69 -5.69
CA GLY A 33 9.02 3.22 -5.91
C GLY A 33 9.52 4.14 -4.78
N PHE A 34 10.42 5.08 -5.11
CA PHE A 34 11.09 5.90 -4.10
C PHE A 34 10.10 6.77 -3.31
N VAL A 35 10.33 6.86 -2.00
CA VAL A 35 9.69 7.90 -1.18
C VAL A 35 10.31 9.26 -1.48
N GLN A 36 9.58 10.36 -1.27
CA GLN A 36 10.09 11.70 -1.53
C GLN A 36 11.33 12.02 -0.69
N ARG A 37 11.29 11.71 0.61
CA ARG A 37 12.42 11.83 1.53
C ARG A 37 12.61 10.55 2.33
N PRO A 38 13.86 10.11 2.57
CA PRO A 38 14.10 8.96 3.43
C PRO A 38 13.53 9.18 4.84
N SER A 39 12.84 8.18 5.38
CA SER A 39 12.24 8.24 6.72
C SER A 39 12.85 7.21 7.66
N ALA A 40 12.70 7.45 8.97
CA ALA A 40 13.15 6.51 9.99
C ALA A 40 12.34 5.21 9.94
N VAL A 41 13.00 4.09 10.25
CA VAL A 41 12.34 2.79 10.41
C VAL A 41 11.95 2.62 11.88
N PRO A 42 10.69 2.24 12.20
CA PRO A 42 10.32 1.88 13.57
C PRO A 42 11.10 0.65 14.05
N ALA A 43 11.59 0.68 15.29
CA ALA A 43 12.32 -0.44 15.87
C ALA A 43 11.39 -1.58 16.33
N THR A 44 10.16 -1.25 16.70
CA THR A 44 9.11 -2.20 17.08
C THR A 44 7.84 -1.88 16.33
N ASP A 45 6.96 -2.87 16.25
CA ASP A 45 5.60 -2.72 15.72
C ASP A 45 5.61 -2.15 14.29
N TRP A 46 6.65 -2.51 13.54
CA TRP A 46 6.76 -2.17 12.13
C TRP A 46 5.91 -3.17 11.34
N THR A 47 4.76 -2.69 10.88
CA THR A 47 3.76 -3.52 10.21
C THR A 47 4.02 -3.62 8.71
N LEU A 48 3.86 -4.82 8.16
CA LEU A 48 3.86 -5.09 6.72
C LEU A 48 2.65 -5.98 6.37
N ASN A 49 1.64 -5.39 5.75
CA ASN A 49 0.40 -6.08 5.33
C ASN A 49 0.62 -6.85 4.01
N PRO A 50 -0.25 -7.82 3.68
CA PRO A 50 -0.18 -8.54 2.41
C PRO A 50 -0.01 -7.61 1.20
N LEU A 51 0.89 -8.00 0.29
CA LEU A 51 1.35 -7.25 -0.89
C LEU A 51 2.17 -5.98 -0.60
N GLU A 52 2.30 -5.48 0.63
CA GLU A 52 3.13 -4.30 0.87
C GLU A 52 4.62 -4.59 0.61
N ARG A 53 5.32 -3.60 0.05
CA ARG A 53 6.76 -3.61 -0.17
C ARG A 53 7.38 -2.39 0.47
N VAL A 54 8.53 -2.59 1.09
CA VAL A 54 9.35 -1.51 1.64
C VAL A 54 10.81 -1.79 1.35
N GLU A 55 11.52 -0.81 0.84
CA GLU A 55 12.96 -0.87 0.73
C GLU A 55 13.63 0.05 1.75
N MET A 56 14.65 -0.46 2.43
CA MET A 56 15.44 0.29 3.39
C MET A 56 16.93 0.12 3.14
N VAL A 57 17.69 1.19 3.34
CA VAL A 57 19.16 1.14 3.32
C VAL A 57 19.65 1.20 4.76
N CYS A 58 20.39 0.18 5.17
CA CYS A 58 20.94 0.04 6.51
C CYS A 58 22.47 0.08 6.51
N ASP A 59 23.06 0.85 7.44
CA ASP A 59 24.50 1.00 7.56
C ASP A 59 25.09 0.26 8.76
N PHE A 60 25.65 -0.93 8.51
CA PHE A 60 26.30 -1.76 9.52
C PHE A 60 27.81 -1.52 9.65
N THR A 61 28.39 -0.49 9.01
CA THR A 61 29.87 -0.32 9.02
C THR A 61 30.46 -0.04 10.39
N SER A 62 29.65 0.46 11.34
CA SER A 62 30.03 0.68 12.73
C SER A 62 29.74 -0.53 13.63
N VAL A 63 29.15 -1.60 13.11
CA VAL A 63 28.73 -2.76 13.90
C VAL A 63 29.87 -3.79 13.96
N PRO A 64 30.26 -4.26 15.16
CA PRO A 64 31.32 -5.26 15.30
C PRO A 64 30.99 -6.60 14.61
N PRO A 65 31.98 -7.26 13.96
CA PRO A 65 31.85 -8.66 13.56
C PRO A 65 31.45 -9.58 14.71
N GLY A 66 30.63 -10.60 14.43
CA GLY A 66 30.01 -11.49 15.40
C GLY A 66 28.69 -10.98 15.99
N THR A 67 28.31 -9.71 15.74
CA THR A 67 27.01 -9.18 16.19
C THR A 67 25.86 -9.84 15.45
N THR A 68 24.82 -10.27 16.19
CA THR A 68 23.60 -10.87 15.64
C THR A 68 22.36 -10.04 15.96
N PHE A 69 21.46 -9.91 15.00
CA PHE A 69 20.14 -9.31 15.19
C PHE A 69 19.06 -10.31 14.80
N ASP A 70 18.22 -10.70 15.75
CA ASP A 70 17.05 -11.53 15.51
C ASP A 70 15.85 -10.66 15.15
N ILE A 71 15.26 -10.90 14.00
CA ILE A 71 14.00 -10.30 13.58
C ILE A 71 12.88 -11.22 14.02
N VAL A 72 11.95 -10.65 14.78
CA VAL A 72 10.81 -11.38 15.31
C VAL A 72 9.50 -10.71 14.91
N ASP A 73 8.54 -11.54 14.52
CA ASP A 73 7.15 -11.19 14.30
C ASP A 73 6.38 -11.30 15.61
N LYS A 74 5.41 -10.41 15.80
CA LYS A 74 4.43 -10.46 16.88
C LYS A 74 3.05 -10.72 16.27
N PRO A 75 2.20 -11.53 16.93
CA PRO A 75 0.85 -11.78 16.44
C PRO A 75 0.12 -10.44 16.24
N PHE A 76 -0.31 -10.18 14.99
CA PHE A 76 -1.11 -9.01 14.67
C PHE A 76 -2.55 -9.15 15.18
N GLN A 77 -3.06 -10.38 15.20
CA GLN A 77 -4.33 -10.76 15.81
C GLN A 77 -4.14 -11.96 16.73
N GLU A 78 -5.13 -12.19 17.61
CA GLU A 78 -5.16 -13.39 18.45
C GLU A 78 -5.17 -14.66 17.59
N SER A 79 -4.39 -15.65 17.98
CA SER A 79 -4.33 -16.94 17.31
C SER A 79 -4.57 -18.06 18.32
N ALA A 80 -5.42 -19.02 17.97
CA ALA A 80 -5.64 -20.22 18.76
C ALA A 80 -4.46 -21.22 18.67
N TYR A 81 -3.49 -20.97 17.80
CA TYR A 81 -2.34 -21.83 17.58
C TYR A 81 -1.08 -21.30 18.28
N VAL A 82 -0.14 -22.21 18.56
CA VAL A 82 1.19 -21.82 19.02
C VAL A 82 1.85 -20.98 17.93
N TYR A 83 2.17 -19.74 18.28
CA TYR A 83 2.73 -18.79 17.35
C TYR A 83 4.27 -18.81 17.41
N ASP A 84 4.90 -19.14 16.29
CA ASP A 84 6.35 -19.01 16.12
C ASP A 84 6.66 -17.64 15.50
N GLY A 85 7.20 -16.74 16.32
CA GLY A 85 7.54 -15.38 15.88
C GLY A 85 8.90 -15.27 15.20
N ARG A 86 9.67 -16.34 15.00
CA ARG A 86 10.99 -16.23 14.37
C ARG A 86 10.85 -15.97 12.88
N VAL A 87 11.47 -14.89 12.39
CA VAL A 87 11.50 -14.57 10.96
C VAL A 87 12.86 -14.90 10.37
N MET A 88 13.90 -14.19 10.81
CA MET A 88 15.27 -14.40 10.35
C MET A 88 16.30 -13.85 11.34
N ARG A 89 17.58 -14.16 11.13
CA ARG A 89 18.71 -13.57 11.84
C ARG A 89 19.64 -12.89 10.84
N VAL A 90 20.06 -11.66 11.15
CA VAL A 90 21.17 -10.98 10.48
C VAL A 90 22.40 -11.13 11.34
N GLN A 91 23.47 -11.71 10.80
CA GLN A 91 24.76 -11.84 11.47
C GLN A 91 25.83 -11.07 10.71
N ILE A 92 26.55 -10.20 11.42
CA ILE A 92 27.64 -9.43 10.85
C ILE A 92 28.91 -10.28 10.91
N GLU A 93 29.26 -10.97 9.83
CA GLU A 93 30.46 -11.80 9.78
C GLU A 93 31.74 -10.98 9.60
N GLN A 94 31.68 -9.96 8.75
CA GLN A 94 32.82 -9.14 8.38
C GLN A 94 32.37 -7.76 7.91
N VAL A 95 33.20 -6.76 8.18
CA VAL A 95 33.02 -5.39 7.67
C VAL A 95 34.12 -5.12 6.67
N ALA A 96 33.76 -4.68 5.46
CA ALA A 96 34.73 -4.35 4.42
C ALA A 96 35.77 -3.31 4.93
N PRO A 97 37.07 -3.48 4.63
CA PRO A 97 38.10 -2.48 4.88
C PRO A 97 37.73 -1.12 4.28
N GLU A 98 38.15 -0.02 4.92
CA GLU A 98 37.73 1.33 4.53
C GLU A 98 38.03 1.67 3.06
N ASN A 99 39.19 1.24 2.55
CA ASN A 99 39.60 1.40 1.16
C ASN A 99 38.79 0.56 0.14
N GLN A 100 37.94 -0.36 0.62
CA GLN A 100 37.04 -1.18 -0.19
C GLN A 100 35.57 -0.79 0.01
N ARG A 101 35.26 0.17 0.90
CA ARG A 101 33.89 0.63 1.13
C ARG A 101 33.48 1.55 -0.01
N GLN A 102 32.41 1.19 -0.73
CA GLN A 102 31.70 2.18 -1.54
C GLN A 102 30.89 3.10 -0.61
N VAL A 103 31.25 4.38 -0.59
CA VAL A 103 30.50 5.40 0.13
C VAL A 103 29.32 5.84 -0.75
N SER A 104 28.15 5.24 -0.54
CA SER A 104 26.91 5.62 -1.24
C SER A 104 26.05 6.54 -0.35
N HIS A 105 26.11 7.85 -0.55
CA HIS A 105 25.24 8.77 0.19
C HIS A 105 23.78 8.58 -0.22
N VAL A 106 22.86 8.45 0.74
CA VAL A 106 21.42 8.45 0.48
C VAL A 106 20.97 9.92 0.44
N PRO A 107 20.54 10.47 -0.71
CA PRO A 107 20.10 11.86 -0.78
C PRO A 107 18.92 12.14 0.16
N ASP A 108 18.85 13.36 0.70
CA ASP A 108 17.73 13.78 1.56
C ASP A 108 16.42 13.94 0.79
N THR A 109 16.47 14.01 -0.53
CA THR A 109 15.31 13.99 -1.43
C THR A 109 15.61 13.01 -2.56
N LEU A 110 14.80 11.95 -2.68
CA LEU A 110 14.99 10.90 -3.69
C LEU A 110 14.14 11.17 -4.94
N VAL A 111 12.95 11.72 -4.76
CA VAL A 111 12.01 12.10 -5.82
C VAL A 111 11.17 13.29 -5.33
N ALA A 112 10.69 14.11 -6.25
CA ALA A 112 9.74 15.17 -5.95
C ALA A 112 8.40 14.85 -6.62
N TRP A 113 7.34 14.71 -5.82
CA TRP A 113 6.00 14.41 -6.31
C TRP A 113 5.17 15.68 -6.48
N LYS A 114 4.33 15.70 -7.52
CA LYS A 114 3.23 16.66 -7.65
C LYS A 114 2.24 16.40 -6.52
N SER A 115 1.60 17.46 -6.01
CA SER A 115 0.58 17.31 -4.98
C SER A 115 -0.66 16.63 -5.56
N LEU A 116 -0.97 15.41 -5.12
CA LEU A 116 -2.20 14.72 -5.53
C LEU A 116 -3.46 15.49 -5.12
N ARG A 117 -3.43 16.16 -3.96
CA ARG A 117 -4.52 17.05 -3.52
C ARG A 117 -4.72 18.22 -4.48
N GLN A 118 -3.65 18.86 -4.94
CA GLN A 118 -3.78 19.96 -5.90
C GLN A 118 -4.25 19.43 -7.27
N LEU A 119 -3.71 18.30 -7.73
CA LEU A 119 -4.15 17.66 -8.97
C LEU A 119 -5.63 17.25 -8.92
N HIS A 120 -6.14 16.81 -7.77
CA HIS A 120 -7.57 16.52 -7.60
C HIS A 120 -8.44 17.74 -7.90
N ILE A 121 -8.03 18.91 -7.40
CA ILE A 121 -8.72 20.19 -7.65
C ILE A 121 -8.57 20.58 -9.13
N ASP A 122 -7.33 20.59 -9.65
CA ASP A 122 -7.02 21.07 -10.99
C ASP A 122 -7.66 20.21 -12.09
N THR A 123 -7.79 18.91 -11.84
CA THR A 123 -8.37 17.95 -12.79
C THR A 123 -9.87 17.73 -12.60
N LEU A 124 -10.49 18.41 -11.62
CA LEU A 124 -11.90 18.21 -11.25
C LEU A 124 -12.19 16.73 -10.99
N GLY A 125 -11.39 16.11 -10.12
CA GLY A 125 -11.54 14.71 -9.75
C GLY A 125 -12.82 14.46 -8.97
N MET A 126 -13.44 13.29 -9.18
CA MET A 126 -14.61 12.88 -8.43
C MET A 126 -14.25 12.50 -6.99
N THR A 127 -15.25 12.53 -6.10
CA THR A 127 -15.18 11.86 -4.81
C THR A 127 -15.99 10.57 -4.87
N ARG A 128 -15.36 9.46 -4.48
CA ARG A 128 -15.97 8.12 -4.44
C ARG A 128 -16.01 7.60 -3.02
N GLN A 129 -17.05 6.84 -2.71
CA GLN A 129 -17.17 6.14 -1.44
C GLN A 129 -17.23 4.64 -1.69
N VAL A 130 -16.25 3.92 -1.16
CA VAL A 130 -16.10 2.47 -1.34
C VAL A 130 -16.22 1.79 0.01
N THR A 131 -17.17 0.89 0.16
CA THR A 131 -17.35 0.07 1.36
C THR A 131 -16.76 -1.32 1.13
N LEU A 132 -15.92 -1.75 2.07
CA LEU A 132 -15.43 -3.12 2.18
C LEU A 132 -16.26 -3.79 3.25
N GLY A 133 -17.09 -4.76 2.88
CA GLY A 133 -18.06 -5.35 3.81
C GLY A 133 -18.07 -6.86 3.77
N GLU A 134 -18.82 -7.42 4.72
CA GLU A 134 -19.00 -8.86 4.86
C GLU A 134 -20.43 -9.24 5.22
N LEU A 135 -20.80 -10.47 4.89
CA LEU A 135 -22.03 -11.11 5.32
C LEU A 135 -21.70 -12.21 6.31
N MET A 136 -22.27 -12.12 7.51
CA MET A 136 -22.10 -13.12 8.56
C MET A 136 -23.21 -14.17 8.51
N ASP A 137 -22.87 -15.41 8.85
CA ASP A 137 -23.88 -16.42 9.18
C ASP A 137 -24.44 -16.23 10.61
N GLY A 138 -25.33 -17.15 11.02
CA GLY A 138 -25.91 -17.14 12.37
C GLY A 138 -24.92 -17.41 13.51
N HIS A 139 -23.68 -17.81 13.22
CA HIS A 139 -22.61 -18.03 14.19
C HIS A 139 -21.61 -16.87 14.24
N GLY A 140 -21.79 -15.83 13.41
CA GLY A 140 -20.87 -14.71 13.32
C GLY A 140 -19.63 -15.00 12.47
N CYS A 141 -19.68 -16.03 11.61
CA CYS A 141 -18.61 -16.33 10.66
C CYS A 141 -18.88 -15.66 9.32
N SER A 142 -17.85 -15.06 8.73
CA SER A 142 -17.94 -14.43 7.41
C SER A 142 -18.21 -15.50 6.34
N THR A 143 -19.27 -15.32 5.57
CA THR A 143 -19.68 -16.24 4.49
C THR A 143 -19.37 -15.68 3.11
N HIS A 144 -19.32 -14.36 2.98
CA HIS A 144 -19.14 -13.67 1.72
C HIS A 144 -18.63 -12.25 2.01
N LEU A 145 -17.62 -11.82 1.26
CA LEU A 145 -17.10 -10.47 1.32
C LEU A 145 -17.53 -9.71 0.06
N TYR A 146 -17.60 -8.40 0.14
CA TYR A 146 -18.00 -7.58 -0.99
C TYR A 146 -17.33 -6.21 -0.98
N LEU A 147 -17.20 -5.66 -2.19
CA LEU A 147 -16.95 -4.24 -2.41
C LEU A 147 -18.27 -3.59 -2.81
N LYS A 148 -18.54 -2.40 -2.30
CA LYS A 148 -19.77 -1.66 -2.60
C LYS A 148 -19.47 -0.20 -2.86
N GLU A 149 -20.09 0.33 -3.90
CA GLU A 149 -20.04 1.75 -4.27
C GLU A 149 -21.47 2.16 -4.68
N HIS A 150 -21.96 3.29 -4.16
CA HIS A 150 -23.31 3.81 -4.43
C HIS A 150 -24.46 2.80 -4.24
N GLY A 151 -24.43 2.03 -3.16
CA GLY A 151 -25.50 1.07 -2.90
C GLY A 151 -25.37 -0.25 -3.67
N MET A 152 -24.46 -0.34 -4.63
CA MET A 152 -24.31 -1.48 -5.54
C MET A 152 -23.05 -2.28 -5.21
N VAL A 153 -23.20 -3.60 -5.17
CA VAL A 153 -22.05 -4.52 -5.07
C VAL A 153 -21.25 -4.45 -6.38
N LYS A 154 -19.94 -4.39 -6.23
CA LYS A 154 -18.95 -4.39 -7.31
C LYS A 154 -18.20 -5.72 -7.21
N ASP A 155 -18.20 -6.47 -8.31
CA ASP A 155 -17.66 -7.83 -8.34
C ASP A 155 -17.13 -8.18 -9.73
N THR A 156 -16.53 -9.37 -9.85
CA THR A 156 -15.99 -9.87 -11.12
C THR A 156 -16.96 -10.76 -11.90
N THR A 157 -18.17 -10.99 -11.38
CA THR A 157 -19.16 -11.89 -11.99
C THR A 157 -19.80 -11.28 -13.24
N THR A 158 -19.91 -9.95 -13.31
CA THR A 158 -20.38 -9.24 -14.50
C THR A 158 -19.56 -7.97 -14.75
N ILE A 159 -19.30 -7.63 -16.02
CA ILE A 159 -18.55 -6.43 -16.41
C ILE A 159 -19.28 -5.11 -16.09
N LYS A 160 -20.56 -5.17 -15.70
CA LYS A 160 -21.35 -3.98 -15.34
C LYS A 160 -21.15 -3.55 -13.88
N SER A 161 -20.58 -4.44 -13.05
CA SER A 161 -20.35 -4.21 -11.61
C SER A 161 -18.93 -3.73 -11.34
N THR A 162 -18.55 -2.61 -11.97
CA THR A 162 -17.16 -2.13 -12.05
C THR A 162 -16.93 -0.90 -11.15
N LEU A 163 -15.74 -0.81 -10.57
CA LEU A 163 -15.18 0.41 -9.98
C LEU A 163 -14.51 1.23 -11.09
N HIS A 164 -14.67 2.55 -11.07
CA HIS A 164 -14.21 3.39 -12.18
C HIS A 164 -13.20 4.43 -11.70
N CYS A 165 -12.36 4.89 -12.61
CA CYS A 165 -11.63 6.12 -12.42
C CYS A 165 -11.39 6.86 -13.73
N THR A 166 -11.53 8.18 -13.73
CA THR A 166 -11.34 8.94 -14.96
C THR A 166 -9.87 9.09 -15.31
N LEU A 167 -9.49 8.61 -16.49
CA LEU A 167 -8.14 8.72 -17.04
C LEU A 167 -7.67 10.18 -17.05
N GLY A 168 -6.47 10.43 -16.56
CA GLY A 168 -5.88 11.76 -16.51
C GLY A 168 -6.19 12.56 -15.26
N LYS A 169 -7.07 12.05 -14.37
CA LYS A 169 -7.50 12.75 -13.15
C LYS A 169 -6.90 12.14 -11.89
N VAL A 170 -6.98 12.91 -10.80
CA VAL A 170 -6.79 12.40 -9.44
C VAL A 170 -8.12 12.47 -8.71
N GLU A 171 -8.62 11.34 -8.25
CA GLU A 171 -9.90 11.25 -7.54
C GLU A 171 -9.70 11.11 -6.04
N LYS A 172 -10.68 11.53 -5.24
CA LYS A 172 -10.71 11.30 -3.80
C LYS A 172 -11.55 10.07 -3.50
N TRP A 173 -10.97 9.07 -2.84
CA TRP A 173 -11.65 7.85 -2.44
C TRP A 173 -11.76 7.81 -0.92
N GLU A 174 -12.98 7.69 -0.42
CA GLU A 174 -13.32 7.55 0.98
C GLU A 174 -13.71 6.09 1.24
N PHE A 175 -12.88 5.40 2.01
CA PHE A 175 -13.11 4.01 2.34
C PHE A 175 -13.92 3.87 3.62
N ILE A 176 -14.91 2.98 3.59
CA ILE A 176 -15.68 2.57 4.76
C ILE A 176 -15.41 1.09 4.99
N ASN A 177 -15.02 0.74 6.21
CA ASN A 177 -14.77 -0.65 6.58
C ASN A 177 -15.45 -0.95 7.92
N PRO A 178 -16.73 -1.34 7.92
CA PRO A 178 -17.45 -1.70 9.13
C PRO A 178 -17.09 -3.10 9.65
N THR A 179 -16.24 -3.85 8.94
CA THR A 179 -15.83 -5.20 9.36
C THR A 179 -14.87 -5.14 10.56
N ALA A 180 -14.59 -6.30 11.16
CA ALA A 180 -13.67 -6.40 12.28
C ALA A 180 -12.18 -6.32 11.87
N ASP A 181 -11.87 -6.57 10.59
CA ASP A 181 -10.51 -6.74 10.11
C ASP A 181 -10.04 -5.58 9.22
N PRO A 182 -8.74 -5.23 9.25
CA PRO A 182 -8.18 -4.38 8.23
C PRO A 182 -8.05 -5.14 6.91
N HIS A 183 -8.29 -4.45 5.80
CA HIS A 183 -8.22 -5.05 4.46
C HIS A 183 -7.15 -4.33 3.63
N PRO A 184 -6.02 -4.98 3.27
CA PRO A 184 -5.03 -4.42 2.34
C PRO A 184 -5.65 -4.33 0.94
N PHE A 185 -6.19 -3.16 0.60
CA PHE A 185 -6.86 -2.91 -0.67
C PHE A 185 -5.84 -2.51 -1.73
N HIS A 186 -5.78 -3.30 -2.80
CA HIS A 186 -4.88 -3.12 -3.92
C HIS A 186 -5.66 -2.65 -5.15
N TRP A 187 -5.10 -1.65 -5.85
CA TRP A 187 -5.52 -1.30 -7.21
C TRP A 187 -4.47 -1.76 -8.19
N HIS A 188 -4.90 -2.44 -9.25
CA HIS A 188 -4.07 -2.54 -10.43
C HIS A 188 -3.90 -1.16 -11.08
N LEU A 189 -2.77 -0.98 -11.76
CA LEU A 189 -2.43 0.13 -12.67
C LEU A 189 -2.21 1.51 -12.03
N VAL A 190 -2.95 1.87 -10.97
CA VAL A 190 -2.92 3.21 -10.36
C VAL A 190 -2.22 3.23 -9.01
N ASN A 191 -1.87 4.42 -8.53
CA ASN A 191 -1.29 4.61 -7.21
C ASN A 191 -2.06 5.65 -6.41
N ALA A 192 -1.89 5.60 -5.09
CA ALA A 192 -2.60 6.46 -4.16
C ALA A 192 -1.68 7.03 -3.07
N GLN A 193 -2.14 8.12 -2.46
CA GLN A 193 -1.64 8.63 -1.19
C GLN A 193 -2.80 8.65 -0.20
N CYS A 194 -2.61 8.05 0.97
CA CYS A 194 -3.70 7.83 1.92
C CYS A 194 -3.37 8.30 3.34
N GLY A 195 -4.42 8.52 4.13
CA GLY A 195 -4.35 8.85 5.55
C GLY A 195 -5.73 8.78 6.19
N GLU A 196 -5.78 8.84 7.52
CA GLU A 196 -7.05 8.79 8.28
C GLU A 196 -8.01 9.94 7.90
N THR A 197 -7.45 11.09 7.53
CA THR A 197 -8.14 12.28 7.05
C THR A 197 -7.34 12.92 5.93
N GLU A 198 -7.94 13.82 5.16
CA GLU A 198 -7.20 14.59 4.13
C GLU A 198 -5.97 15.33 4.70
N ALA A 199 -6.01 15.76 5.96
CA ALA A 199 -4.91 16.48 6.61
C ALA A 199 -3.76 15.55 7.04
N THR A 200 -4.02 14.24 7.16
CA THR A 200 -3.04 13.24 7.62
C THR A 200 -2.55 12.33 6.50
N ILE A 201 -2.92 12.62 5.24
CA ILE A 201 -2.43 11.87 4.07
C ILE A 201 -0.90 11.91 4.02
N ASN A 202 -0.29 10.72 3.93
CA ASN A 202 1.15 10.61 3.77
C ASN A 202 1.57 10.97 2.34
N THR A 203 2.02 12.21 2.16
CA THR A 203 2.49 12.71 0.86
C THR A 203 3.91 12.24 0.50
N ASN A 204 4.59 11.53 1.40
CA ASN A 204 5.97 11.09 1.20
C ASN A 204 6.08 9.85 0.32
N GLU A 205 5.00 9.11 0.10
CA GLU A 205 5.02 7.82 -0.59
C GLU A 205 3.90 7.71 -1.63
N LEU A 206 4.06 6.78 -2.57
CA LEU A 206 2.99 6.34 -3.46
C LEU A 206 2.77 4.85 -3.18
N LYS A 207 1.50 4.47 -3.03
CA LYS A 207 1.08 3.12 -2.67
C LYS A 207 0.18 2.55 -3.75
N ASP A 208 0.34 1.29 -4.11
CA ASP A 208 -0.64 0.55 -4.91
C ASP A 208 -1.48 -0.40 -4.06
N VAL A 209 -1.13 -0.58 -2.79
CA VAL A 209 -1.88 -1.31 -1.79
C VAL A 209 -1.88 -0.55 -0.47
N VAL A 210 -3.04 -0.45 0.19
CA VAL A 210 -3.16 0.22 1.49
C VAL A 210 -4.08 -0.57 2.42
N ALA A 211 -3.67 -0.76 3.67
CA ALA A 211 -4.52 -1.37 4.67
C ALA A 211 -5.65 -0.42 5.07
N ILE A 212 -6.88 -0.73 4.65
CA ILE A 212 -8.08 -0.01 5.08
C ILE A 212 -8.40 -0.48 6.50
N PRO A 213 -8.26 0.36 7.54
CA PRO A 213 -8.42 -0.07 8.92
C PRO A 213 -9.87 -0.42 9.22
N ALA A 214 -10.09 -1.33 10.18
CA ALA A 214 -11.42 -1.62 10.69
C ALA A 214 -12.01 -0.39 11.40
N ARG A 215 -13.27 -0.10 11.10
CA ARG A 215 -14.03 1.02 11.65
C ARG A 215 -15.51 0.62 11.82
N PRO A 216 -15.84 -0.13 12.90
CA PRO A 216 -17.18 -0.71 13.08
C PRO A 216 -18.32 0.30 13.26
N ASP A 217 -18.03 1.59 13.53
CA ASP A 217 -19.04 2.65 13.61
C ASP A 217 -19.60 3.05 12.22
N GLY A 218 -19.05 2.50 11.13
CA GLY A 218 -19.48 2.75 9.76
C GLY A 218 -19.04 4.10 9.19
N GLY A 219 -18.16 4.83 9.89
CA GLY A 219 -17.56 6.06 9.38
C GLY A 219 -16.48 5.83 8.32
N VAL A 220 -15.98 6.91 7.73
CA VAL A 220 -14.84 6.86 6.80
C VAL A 220 -13.59 6.39 7.56
N ALA A 221 -13.09 5.21 7.20
CA ALA A 221 -11.92 4.57 7.79
C ALA A 221 -10.60 5.14 7.27
N LEU A 222 -10.56 5.48 5.97
CA LEU A 222 -9.37 5.99 5.31
C LEU A 222 -9.75 6.89 4.13
N VAL A 223 -8.98 7.94 3.89
CA VAL A 223 -9.11 8.82 2.74
C VAL A 223 -7.87 8.68 1.86
N CYS A 224 -8.08 8.49 0.56
CA CYS A 224 -7.03 8.34 -0.43
C CYS A 224 -7.22 9.33 -1.59
N TYR A 225 -6.15 9.96 -2.05
CA TYR A 225 -6.10 10.52 -3.40
C TYR A 225 -5.56 9.47 -4.35
N VAL A 226 -6.40 8.95 -5.24
CA VAL A 226 -6.08 7.91 -6.23
C VAL A 226 -5.75 8.59 -7.56
N ALA A 227 -4.53 8.38 -8.04
CA ALA A 227 -4.03 8.98 -9.27
C ALA A 227 -4.28 8.08 -10.47
N CYS A 228 -5.25 8.46 -11.30
CA CYS A 228 -5.66 7.71 -12.48
C CYS A 228 -4.88 8.16 -13.71
N THR A 229 -3.58 8.18 -13.50
CA THR A 229 -2.52 8.66 -14.38
C THR A 229 -1.32 7.73 -14.23
N PRO A 230 -0.42 7.65 -15.20
CA PRO A 230 0.86 6.98 -15.00
C PRO A 230 1.60 7.58 -13.79
N ASP A 231 2.26 6.74 -13.00
CA ASP A 231 3.09 7.13 -11.86
C ASP A 231 4.18 8.14 -12.25
N GLU A 232 4.80 7.94 -13.41
CA GLU A 232 5.78 8.86 -13.97
C GLU A 232 5.23 10.26 -14.17
N PHE A 233 3.93 10.45 -14.52
CA PHE A 233 3.34 11.79 -14.61
C PHE A 233 3.36 12.51 -13.26
N LEU A 234 3.33 11.78 -12.15
CA LEU A 234 3.29 12.37 -10.80
C LEU A 234 4.63 12.96 -10.38
N ALA A 235 5.74 12.59 -11.01
CA ALA A 235 7.04 13.22 -10.74
C ALA A 235 7.07 14.66 -11.29
N VAL A 236 7.54 15.62 -10.49
CA VAL A 236 7.56 17.06 -10.83
C VAL A 236 8.32 17.35 -12.13
N HIS A 237 9.41 16.61 -12.38
CA HIS A 237 10.26 16.81 -13.56
C HIS A 237 9.84 15.99 -14.79
N SER A 238 8.78 15.19 -14.69
CA SER A 238 8.34 14.35 -15.79
C SER A 238 7.60 15.14 -16.86
N THR A 239 7.87 14.80 -18.12
CA THR A 239 7.17 15.30 -19.30
C THR A 239 6.07 14.35 -19.78
N ARG A 240 5.88 13.20 -19.12
CA ARG A 240 4.87 12.21 -19.51
C ARG A 240 3.46 12.81 -19.36
N PRO A 241 2.59 12.72 -20.37
CA PRO A 241 1.20 13.19 -20.24
C PRO A 241 0.39 12.36 -19.24
N ALA A 242 -0.54 13.01 -18.53
CA ALA A 242 -1.41 12.36 -17.53
C ALA A 242 -2.25 11.19 -18.07
N HIS A 243 -2.46 11.12 -19.39
CA HIS A 243 -3.35 10.16 -20.04
C HIS A 243 -2.57 9.04 -20.76
N SER A 244 -1.23 9.02 -20.68
CA SER A 244 -0.40 8.19 -21.56
C SER A 244 0.27 7.04 -20.81
N PHE A 245 -0.42 5.92 -20.65
CA PHE A 245 0.15 4.69 -20.07
C PHE A 245 1.08 3.93 -21.01
N GLY A 246 1.12 4.29 -22.30
CA GLY A 246 1.94 3.63 -23.32
C GLY A 246 1.24 2.44 -23.99
N PHE A 247 0.00 2.17 -23.61
CA PHE A 247 -0.92 1.19 -24.18
C PHE A 247 -2.37 1.67 -23.96
N ASP A 248 -3.36 1.02 -24.57
CA ASP A 248 -4.77 1.37 -24.37
C ASP A 248 -5.24 0.87 -23.00
N VAL A 249 -5.62 1.81 -22.13
CA VAL A 249 -6.13 1.52 -20.78
C VAL A 249 -7.64 1.59 -20.68
N LEU A 250 -8.32 1.91 -21.79
CA LEU A 250 -9.76 2.06 -21.86
C LEU A 250 -10.45 0.82 -22.45
N GLU A 251 -9.70 -0.07 -23.10
CA GLU A 251 -10.23 -1.26 -23.78
C GLU A 251 -10.69 -2.34 -22.80
N ASP A 252 -9.80 -2.74 -21.88
CA ASP A 252 -10.05 -3.84 -20.94
C ASP A 252 -10.07 -3.36 -19.48
N PRO A 253 -10.88 -4.00 -18.62
CA PRO A 253 -10.86 -3.75 -17.19
C PRO A 253 -9.66 -4.42 -16.50
N TYR A 254 -9.20 -3.78 -15.44
CA TYR A 254 -8.23 -4.29 -14.47
C TYR A 254 -8.97 -4.79 -13.22
N LEU A 255 -8.25 -5.01 -12.13
CA LEU A 255 -8.82 -5.43 -10.85
C LEU A 255 -8.50 -4.42 -9.75
N ALA A 256 -9.40 -4.33 -8.79
CA ALA A 256 -9.13 -3.75 -7.49
C ALA A 256 -9.73 -4.66 -6.41
N HIS A 257 -8.95 -5.01 -5.38
CA HIS A 257 -9.34 -6.06 -4.45
C HIS A 257 -8.58 -6.03 -3.14
N CYS A 258 -9.13 -6.70 -2.12
CA CYS A 258 -8.37 -7.04 -0.93
C CYS A 258 -7.28 -8.06 -1.26
N HIS A 259 -6.10 -7.86 -0.71
CA HIS A 259 -4.93 -8.71 -0.92
C HIS A 259 -4.68 -9.71 0.22
N ILE A 260 -5.64 -9.84 1.15
CA ILE A 260 -5.83 -11.11 1.86
C ILE A 260 -6.43 -12.06 0.85
N MET A 261 -5.67 -13.09 0.44
CA MET A 261 -6.03 -13.96 -0.68
C MET A 261 -7.41 -14.60 -0.45
N GLU A 262 -7.66 -15.08 0.76
CA GLU A 262 -8.92 -15.71 1.15
C GLU A 262 -10.10 -14.72 1.05
N HIS A 263 -9.89 -13.42 1.28
CA HIS A 263 -10.93 -12.40 1.12
C HIS A 263 -11.16 -12.06 -0.35
N GLY A 264 -10.08 -11.90 -1.13
CA GLY A 264 -10.14 -11.64 -2.57
C GLY A 264 -10.85 -12.77 -3.33
N GLU A 265 -10.51 -14.03 -3.01
CA GLU A 265 -11.17 -15.22 -3.57
C GLU A 265 -12.63 -15.37 -3.08
N ASN A 266 -12.94 -14.88 -1.88
CA ASN A 266 -14.31 -14.82 -1.35
C ASN A 266 -15.03 -13.49 -1.66
N GLN A 267 -14.78 -12.96 -2.87
CA GLN A 267 -15.50 -11.86 -3.52
C GLN A 267 -15.24 -10.42 -3.01
N MET A 268 -14.19 -10.19 -2.21
CA MET A 268 -13.69 -8.82 -1.99
C MET A 268 -12.81 -8.33 -3.15
N MET A 269 -13.31 -8.49 -4.38
CA MET A 269 -12.62 -8.19 -5.64
C MET A 269 -13.63 -7.65 -6.65
N ALA A 270 -13.27 -6.58 -7.35
CA ALA A 270 -14.09 -5.98 -8.40
C ALA A 270 -13.27 -5.74 -9.67
N TRP A 271 -13.97 -5.69 -10.81
CA TRP A 271 -13.43 -5.05 -12.01
C TRP A 271 -13.09 -3.57 -11.70
N PHE A 272 -12.00 -3.07 -12.26
CA PHE A 272 -11.54 -1.69 -12.14
C PHE A 272 -11.23 -1.12 -13.53
N GLN A 273 -11.96 -0.10 -13.97
CA GLN A 273 -11.86 0.44 -15.32
C GLN A 273 -11.45 1.90 -15.31
N LEU A 274 -10.43 2.24 -16.10
CA LEU A 274 -10.21 3.64 -16.46
C LEU A 274 -11.17 4.07 -17.56
N THR A 275 -11.76 5.25 -17.42
CA THR A 275 -12.72 5.80 -18.36
C THR A 275 -12.27 7.13 -18.96
N ALA A 276 -12.62 7.39 -20.21
CA ALA A 276 -12.27 8.64 -20.90
C ALA A 276 -13.01 9.86 -20.34
N LYS A 277 -14.13 9.63 -19.64
CA LYS A 277 -14.98 10.65 -19.05
C LYS A 277 -15.40 10.19 -17.67
N ASP A 278 -15.82 11.14 -16.85
CA ASP A 278 -16.48 10.86 -15.59
C ASP A 278 -17.69 9.95 -15.86
N VAL A 279 -17.73 8.85 -15.14
CA VAL A 279 -18.91 8.00 -15.07
C VAL A 279 -19.70 8.52 -13.88
N ASP A 280 -20.80 9.18 -14.20
CA ASP A 280 -21.79 9.55 -13.20
C ASP A 280 -22.27 8.30 -12.48
N ASN A 281 -22.48 8.48 -11.19
CA ASN A 281 -22.94 7.45 -10.27
C ASN A 281 -24.42 7.11 -10.47
#